data_AF-A0A7Y0JKQ0-F1
#
_entry.id   AF-A0A7Y0JKQ0-F1
#
_cell.length_a   1.000
_cell.length_b   1.000
_cell.length_c   1.000
_cell.angle_alpha   90.00
_cell.angle_beta   90.00
_cell.angle_gamma   90.00
#
_symmetry.space_group_name_H-M   'P 1'
#
loop_
_entity.id
_entity.type
_entity.pdbx_description
1 polymer ?
#
loop_
_entity_poly.entity_id
_entity_poly.type
_entity_poly.pdbx_seq_one_letter_code
_entity_poly.pdbx_strand_id
1 'polypeptide(L)'
;MSQRAMPARRDKWRPVDRIYDGILERCVDEAERGARRDGTAELMAGGVVIAVLAVGILVVVQSAAAALVVCGVLAAGLFWFIVGTAQHEDTDRRGVLAEIGGAGMLPAGYLVHPLAWKAGMAEYVAHVPESQLKAGAEMCHVFPGTVGDLITFVGNIAIHVPLPHQATPEDVEKRGKALVKIGLPILKKHVKTVPALPKA
;
A
#
# COMPACT_ATOMS: atom_id res chain seq x y z
N MET A 1 -8.56 1.88 -4.81
CA MET A 1 -9.12 0.59 -4.29
C MET A 1 -9.17 0.65 -2.77
N SER A 2 -10.11 -0.01 -2.08
CA SER A 2 -10.16 0.03 -0.60
C SER A 2 -8.83 -0.43 -0.01
N GLN A 3 -8.11 0.47 0.69
CA GLN A 3 -6.85 0.15 1.35
C GLN A 3 -7.11 -0.97 2.35
N ARG A 4 -6.53 -2.14 2.07
CA ARG A 4 -6.62 -3.28 2.97
C ARG A 4 -6.11 -2.87 4.36
N ALA A 5 -6.79 -3.31 5.41
CA ALA A 5 -6.34 -3.02 6.77
C ALA A 5 -5.08 -3.84 7.12
N MET A 6 -4.12 -3.19 7.78
CA MET A 6 -2.92 -3.83 8.29
C MET A 6 -3.28 -4.92 9.31
N PRO A 7 -2.72 -6.14 9.22
CA PRO A 7 -2.96 -7.18 10.19
C PRO A 7 -2.38 -6.77 11.54
N ALA A 8 -3.25 -6.59 12.52
CA ALA A 8 -2.84 -6.31 13.89
C ALA A 8 -2.41 -7.62 14.57
N ARG A 9 -1.17 -7.68 15.06
CA ARG A 9 -0.72 -8.76 15.96
C ARG A 9 -1.28 -8.54 17.35
N ARG A 10 -1.49 -9.64 18.07
CA ARG A 10 -1.96 -9.62 19.47
C ARG A 10 -0.94 -8.98 20.43
N ASP A 11 0.34 -9.19 20.16
CA ASP A 11 1.46 -8.69 20.97
C ASP A 11 1.94 -7.28 20.58
N LYS A 12 1.35 -6.68 19.52
CA LYS A 12 1.73 -5.38 18.95
C LYS A 12 3.23 -5.25 18.62
N TRP A 13 3.93 -6.38 18.46
CA TRP A 13 5.34 -6.35 18.09
C TRP A 13 5.52 -5.84 16.67
N ARG A 14 6.59 -5.09 16.46
CA ARG A 14 7.02 -4.56 15.17
C ARG A 14 8.55 -4.58 15.10
N PRO A 15 9.14 -4.80 13.91
CA PRO A 15 10.57 -4.57 13.74
C PRO A 15 10.88 -3.09 13.98
N VAL A 16 12.07 -2.82 14.50
CA VAL A 16 12.62 -1.47 14.63
C VAL A 16 14.04 -1.54 14.08
N ASP A 17 14.26 -0.93 12.93
CA ASP A 17 15.59 -0.82 12.32
C ASP A 17 15.70 0.54 11.64
N ARG A 18 16.66 1.33 12.12
CA ARG A 18 16.86 2.71 11.66
C ARG A 18 17.17 2.80 10.17
N ILE A 19 17.80 1.79 9.59
CA ILE A 19 18.18 1.80 8.17
C ILE A 19 16.93 1.61 7.31
N TYR A 20 16.18 0.54 7.57
CA TYR A 20 14.96 0.25 6.83
C TYR A 20 13.87 1.30 7.07
N ASP A 21 13.74 1.81 8.29
CA ASP A 21 12.76 2.84 8.61
C ASP A 21 13.08 4.13 7.85
N GLY A 22 14.35 4.54 7.78
CA GLY A 22 14.76 5.71 6.99
C GLY A 22 14.57 5.53 5.47
N ILE A 23 14.80 4.33 4.95
CA ILE A 23 14.52 4.00 3.54
C ILE A 23 13.02 4.08 3.27
N LEU A 24 12.19 3.49 4.15
CA LEU A 24 10.74 3.50 4.00
C LEU A 24 10.15 4.91 4.14
N GLU A 25 10.67 5.73 5.06
CA GLU A 25 10.29 7.14 5.16
C GLU A 25 10.57 7.88 3.86
N ARG A 26 11.76 7.68 3.27
CA ARG A 26 12.10 8.28 1.98
C ARG A 26 11.19 7.82 0.85
N CYS A 27 10.88 6.52 0.79
CA CYS A 27 9.92 5.98 -0.17
C CYS A 27 8.54 6.63 0.01
N VAL A 28 8.02 6.73 1.24
CA VAL A 28 6.74 7.39 1.50
C VAL A 28 6.78 8.85 1.06
N ASP A 29 7.84 9.57 1.38
CA ASP A 29 8.07 10.96 0.96
C ASP A 29 8.08 11.12 -0.57
N GLU A 30 8.76 10.23 -1.29
CA GLU A 30 8.83 10.24 -2.75
C GLU A 30 7.47 9.91 -3.38
N ALA A 31 6.72 8.96 -2.81
CA ALA A 31 5.34 8.68 -3.21
C ALA A 31 4.44 9.92 -3.03
N GLU A 32 4.50 10.57 -1.87
CA GLU A 32 3.71 11.77 -1.59
C GLU A 32 4.11 12.96 -2.49
N ARG A 33 5.39 13.10 -2.82
CA ARG A 33 5.88 14.14 -3.76
C ARG A 33 5.45 13.86 -5.19
N GLY A 34 5.44 12.60 -5.62
CA GLY A 34 4.92 12.19 -6.93
C GLY A 34 3.44 12.58 -7.09
N ALA A 35 2.62 12.22 -6.11
CA ALA A 35 1.18 12.56 -6.08
C ALA A 35 0.92 14.08 -6.18
N ARG A 36 1.73 14.89 -5.50
CA ARG A 36 1.62 16.36 -5.59
C ARG A 36 1.96 16.87 -6.98
N ARG A 37 2.91 16.24 -7.67
CA ARG A 37 3.35 16.65 -9.00
C ARG A 37 2.28 16.34 -10.06
N ASP A 38 1.64 15.19 -9.97
CA ASP A 38 0.55 14.82 -10.86
C ASP A 38 -0.67 15.73 -10.65
N GLY A 39 -1.05 16.01 -9.40
CA GLY A 39 -2.10 16.99 -9.09
C GLY A 39 -1.81 18.41 -9.63
N THR A 40 -0.54 18.85 -9.67
CA THR A 40 -0.19 20.12 -10.32
C THR A 40 -0.28 20.08 -11.84
N ALA A 41 -0.02 18.94 -12.47
CA ALA A 41 -0.14 18.78 -13.91
C ALA A 41 -1.62 18.83 -14.35
N GLU A 42 -2.52 18.20 -13.59
CA GLU A 42 -3.96 18.28 -13.82
C GLU A 42 -4.51 19.71 -13.67
N LEU A 43 -4.07 20.44 -12.65
CA LEU A 43 -4.41 21.85 -12.44
C LEU A 43 -3.94 22.72 -13.62
N MET A 44 -2.72 22.48 -14.12
CA MET A 44 -2.19 23.20 -15.28
C MET A 44 -2.98 22.88 -16.56
N ALA A 45 -3.35 21.61 -16.78
CA ALA A 45 -4.17 21.21 -17.93
C ALA A 45 -5.56 21.86 -17.89
N GLY A 46 -6.21 21.86 -16.73
CA GLY A 46 -7.50 22.55 -16.52
C GLY A 46 -7.40 24.06 -16.74
N GLY A 47 -6.30 24.69 -16.29
CA GLY A 47 -6.02 26.11 -16.51
C GLY A 47 -5.89 26.49 -17.99
N VAL A 48 -5.21 25.66 -18.80
CA VAL A 48 -5.05 25.89 -20.24
C VAL A 48 -6.39 25.80 -20.98
N VAL A 49 -7.25 24.84 -20.64
CA VAL A 49 -8.59 24.71 -21.24
C VAL A 49 -9.45 25.95 -20.99
N ILE A 50 -9.44 26.45 -19.75
CA ILE A 50 -10.16 27.68 -19.39
C ILE A 50 -9.60 28.87 -20.15
N ALA A 51 -8.28 28.99 -20.30
CA ALA A 51 -7.66 30.07 -21.05
C ALA A 51 -8.05 30.07 -22.54
N VAL A 52 -8.09 28.90 -23.18
CA VAL A 52 -8.52 28.77 -24.59
C VAL A 52 -10.00 29.15 -24.75
N LEU A 53 -10.86 28.72 -23.83
CA LEU A 53 -12.27 29.10 -23.81
C LEU A 53 -12.46 30.61 -23.59
N ALA A 54 -11.68 31.21 -22.70
CA ALA A 54 -11.69 32.65 -22.45
C ALA A 54 -11.44 33.45 -23.73
N VAL A 55 -10.38 33.08 -24.45
CA VAL A 55 -10.00 33.73 -25.71
C VAL A 55 -11.06 33.51 -26.78
N GLY A 56 -11.60 32.30 -26.91
CA GLY A 56 -12.69 32.00 -27.85
C GLY A 56 -13.94 32.85 -27.61
N ILE A 57 -14.36 33.00 -26.35
CA ILE A 57 -15.51 33.81 -25.98
C ILE A 57 -15.23 35.31 -26.22
N LEU A 58 -14.02 35.78 -25.94
CA LEU A 58 -13.61 37.16 -26.22
C LEU A 58 -13.65 37.49 -27.71
N VAL A 59 -13.24 36.55 -28.57
CA VAL A 59 -13.26 36.71 -30.03
C VAL A 59 -14.70 36.70 -30.57
N VAL A 60 -15.58 35.85 -30.03
CA VAL A 60 -16.97 35.69 -30.53
C VAL A 60 -17.91 36.77 -29.98
N VAL A 61 -17.81 37.10 -28.69
CA VAL A 61 -18.77 37.97 -28.00
C VAL A 61 -18.26 39.42 -27.91
N GLN A 62 -16.97 39.67 -28.17
CA GLN A 62 -16.31 40.98 -28.07
C GLN A 62 -16.57 41.73 -26.75
N SER A 63 -16.90 40.99 -25.69
CA SER A 63 -17.21 41.54 -24.38
C SER A 63 -16.30 40.91 -23.33
N ALA A 64 -15.38 41.72 -22.81
CA ALA A 64 -14.45 41.31 -21.75
C ALA A 64 -15.19 40.92 -20.46
N ALA A 65 -16.32 41.57 -20.16
CA ALA A 65 -17.14 41.24 -19.01
C ALA A 65 -17.77 39.84 -19.13
N ALA A 66 -18.30 39.49 -20.30
CA ALA A 66 -18.87 38.16 -20.54
C ALA A 66 -17.81 37.05 -20.47
N ALA A 67 -16.64 37.29 -21.06
CA ALA A 67 -15.52 36.34 -20.99
C ALA A 67 -15.06 36.11 -19.53
N LEU A 68 -14.91 37.16 -18.73
CA LEU A 68 -14.52 37.06 -17.32
C LEU A 68 -15.54 36.31 -16.46
N VAL A 69 -16.85 36.57 -16.66
CA VAL A 69 -17.90 35.87 -15.90
C VAL A 69 -17.93 34.38 -16.23
N VAL A 70 -17.87 34.01 -17.51
CA VAL A 70 -17.87 32.61 -17.91
C VAL A 70 -16.61 31.89 -17.42
N CYS A 71 -15.45 32.53 -17.51
CA CYS A 71 -14.20 31.96 -16.99
C CYS A 71 -14.20 31.84 -15.47
N GLY A 72 -14.77 32.82 -14.76
CA GLY A 72 -14.92 32.78 -13.31
C GLY A 72 -15.83 31.64 -12.86
N VAL A 73 -16.95 31.44 -13.55
CA VAL A 73 -17.88 30.32 -13.26
C VAL A 73 -17.23 28.98 -13.58
N LEU A 74 -16.52 28.86 -14.70
CA LEU A 74 -15.78 27.64 -15.06
C LEU A 74 -14.63 27.35 -14.11
N ALA A 75 -13.87 28.36 -13.69
CA ALA A 75 -12.80 28.21 -12.72
C ALA A 75 -13.34 27.80 -11.33
N ALA A 76 -14.45 28.40 -10.90
CA ALA A 76 -15.14 27.99 -9.68
C ALA A 76 -15.67 26.56 -9.79
N GLY A 77 -16.28 26.19 -10.92
CA GLY A 77 -16.75 24.84 -11.19
C GLY A 77 -15.63 23.81 -11.21
N LEU A 78 -14.49 24.14 -11.83
CA LEU A 78 -13.30 23.30 -11.84
C LEU A 78 -12.70 23.18 -10.43
N PHE A 79 -12.65 24.27 -9.67
CA PHE A 79 -12.19 24.24 -8.27
C PHE A 79 -13.10 23.34 -7.41
N TRP A 80 -14.42 23.47 -7.52
CA TRP A 80 -15.37 22.62 -6.82
C TRP A 80 -15.28 21.16 -7.26
N PHE A 81 -15.07 20.91 -8.56
CA PHE A 81 -14.84 19.57 -9.09
C PHE A 81 -13.58 18.98 -8.49
N ILE A 82 -12.44 19.67 -8.56
CA ILE A 82 -11.16 19.20 -8.00
C ILE A 82 -11.25 18.97 -6.50
N VAL A 83 -11.86 19.89 -5.74
CA VAL A 83 -12.04 19.71 -4.29
C VAL A 83 -12.96 18.52 -3.99
N GLY A 84 -13.97 18.28 -4.83
CA GLY A 84 -14.89 17.15 -4.70
C GLY A 84 -14.31 15.82 -5.17
N THR A 85 -13.41 15.82 -6.15
CA THR A 85 -12.78 14.63 -6.76
C THR A 85 -11.36 14.39 -6.31
N ALA A 86 -10.82 15.20 -5.39
CA ALA A 86 -9.56 14.95 -4.67
C ALA A 86 -9.63 13.73 -3.74
N GLN A 87 -10.35 12.69 -4.16
CA GLN A 87 -10.06 11.33 -3.73
C GLN A 87 -8.65 11.04 -4.22
N HIS A 88 -7.70 11.19 -3.28
CA HIS A 88 -6.35 10.68 -3.30
C HIS A 88 -6.14 9.74 -4.46
N GLU A 89 -5.63 10.28 -5.57
CA GLU A 89 -5.20 9.45 -6.67
C GLU A 89 -4.19 8.49 -6.04
N ASP A 90 -4.56 7.20 -6.03
CA ASP A 90 -3.76 6.11 -5.47
C ASP A 90 -2.46 6.16 -6.27
N THR A 91 -1.50 6.95 -5.78
CA THR A 91 -0.15 7.01 -6.32
C THR A 91 0.29 5.56 -6.39
N ASP A 92 0.86 5.12 -7.51
CA ASP A 92 1.26 3.73 -7.69
C ASP A 92 2.41 3.40 -6.74
N ARG A 93 2.09 3.26 -5.45
CA ARG A 93 2.97 3.02 -4.31
C ARG A 93 3.74 1.72 -4.49
N ARG A 94 3.21 0.81 -5.31
CA ARG A 94 3.91 -0.39 -5.76
C ARG A 94 5.21 -0.06 -6.49
N GLY A 95 5.22 0.99 -7.30
CA GLY A 95 6.40 1.42 -8.05
C GLY A 95 7.51 1.95 -7.14
N VAL A 96 7.15 2.60 -6.03
CA VAL A 96 8.12 3.22 -5.13
C VAL A 96 8.94 2.19 -4.34
N LEU A 97 8.31 1.11 -3.90
CA LEU A 97 9.03 0.00 -3.28
C LEU A 97 9.84 -0.82 -4.29
N ALA A 98 9.55 -0.74 -5.60
CA ALA A 98 10.28 -1.49 -6.61
C ALA A 98 11.76 -1.10 -6.67
N GLU A 99 12.10 0.17 -6.37
CA GLU A 99 13.49 0.65 -6.34
C GLU A 99 14.35 -0.03 -5.28
N ILE A 100 13.74 -0.55 -4.22
CA ILE A 100 14.42 -1.29 -3.14
C ILE A 100 14.21 -2.81 -3.25
N GLY A 101 13.79 -3.31 -4.42
CA GLY A 101 13.54 -4.72 -4.69
C GLY A 101 12.09 -5.17 -4.49
N GLY A 102 11.18 -4.27 -4.13
CA GLY A 102 9.76 -4.52 -3.96
C GLY A 102 9.35 -4.87 -2.53
N ALA A 103 8.07 -4.70 -2.22
CA ALA A 103 7.51 -4.99 -0.90
C ALA A 103 7.77 -6.44 -0.42
N GLY A 104 7.85 -7.39 -1.36
CA GLY A 104 8.14 -8.79 -1.06
C GLY A 104 9.55 -9.05 -0.53
N MET A 105 10.54 -8.20 -0.87
CA MET A 105 11.95 -8.37 -0.46
C MET A 105 12.27 -7.79 0.91
N LEU A 106 11.32 -7.06 1.51
CA LEU A 106 11.49 -6.57 2.88
C LEU A 106 11.60 -7.74 3.86
N PRO A 107 12.32 -7.58 4.99
CA PRO A 107 12.37 -8.60 6.02
C PRO A 107 10.96 -8.94 6.50
N ALA A 108 10.68 -10.21 6.78
CA ALA A 108 9.33 -10.71 7.09
C ALA A 108 8.59 -9.90 8.16
N GLY A 109 9.32 -9.39 9.17
CA GLY A 109 8.77 -8.52 10.21
C GLY A 109 8.08 -7.24 9.69
N TYR A 110 8.49 -6.73 8.54
CA TYR A 110 7.91 -5.52 7.95
C TYR A 110 6.49 -5.71 7.40
N LEU A 111 6.01 -6.96 7.36
CA LEU A 111 4.60 -7.26 7.08
C LEU A 111 3.64 -6.59 8.07
N VAL A 112 4.08 -6.26 9.29
CA VAL A 112 3.26 -5.60 10.32
C VAL A 112 3.71 -4.17 10.60
N HIS A 113 4.60 -3.61 9.78
CA HIS A 113 5.17 -2.28 10.00
C HIS A 113 4.36 -1.19 9.30
N PRO A 114 3.90 -0.14 10.01
CA PRO A 114 2.99 0.86 9.43
C PRO A 114 3.61 1.64 8.27
N LEU A 115 4.92 1.92 8.30
CA LEU A 115 5.58 2.61 7.18
C LEU A 115 5.64 1.74 5.93
N ALA A 116 5.84 0.43 6.07
CA ALA A 116 5.80 -0.48 4.92
C ALA A 116 4.40 -0.54 4.30
N TRP A 117 3.35 -0.49 5.13
CA TRP A 117 1.96 -0.40 4.68
C TRP A 117 1.65 0.89 3.94
N LYS A 118 2.16 2.04 4.42
CA LYS A 118 2.06 3.31 3.71
C LYS A 118 2.86 3.31 2.40
N ALA A 119 4.00 2.64 2.38
CA ALA A 119 4.90 2.61 1.23
C ALA A 119 4.45 1.69 0.09
N GLY A 120 3.47 0.80 0.29
CA GLY A 120 2.98 -0.07 -0.80
C GLY A 120 2.76 -1.55 -0.43
N MET A 121 2.95 -1.94 0.84
CA MET A 121 2.76 -3.33 1.27
C MET A 121 1.31 -3.80 1.14
N ALA A 122 0.34 -2.90 1.36
CA ALA A 122 -1.09 -3.23 1.30
C ALA A 122 -1.49 -3.75 -0.09
N GLU A 123 -0.94 -3.11 -1.12
CA GLU A 123 -1.17 -3.41 -2.52
C GLU A 123 -0.44 -4.69 -2.93
N TYR A 124 0.75 -4.96 -2.38
CA TYR A 124 1.47 -6.22 -2.59
C TYR A 124 0.68 -7.41 -2.04
N VAL A 125 0.18 -7.32 -0.80
CA VAL A 125 -0.55 -8.43 -0.16
C VAL A 125 -2.04 -8.47 -0.52
N ALA A 126 -2.52 -7.61 -1.42
CA ALA A 126 -3.94 -7.52 -1.79
C ALA A 126 -4.53 -8.86 -2.27
N HIS A 127 -3.74 -9.68 -2.95
CA HIS A 127 -4.15 -10.99 -3.48
C HIS A 127 -4.09 -12.13 -2.46
N VAL A 128 -3.51 -11.91 -1.28
CA VAL A 128 -3.30 -12.96 -0.27
C VAL A 128 -4.57 -13.17 0.56
N PRO A 129 -5.05 -14.41 0.80
CA PRO A 129 -6.20 -14.65 1.67
C PRO A 129 -6.00 -14.12 3.10
N GLU A 130 -7.06 -13.58 3.73
CA GLU A 130 -6.94 -12.95 5.06
C GLU A 130 -6.46 -13.92 6.15
N SER A 131 -6.88 -15.19 6.09
CA SER A 131 -6.39 -16.24 7.00
C SER A 131 -4.88 -16.45 6.90
N GLN A 132 -4.33 -16.37 5.69
CA GLN A 132 -2.89 -16.49 5.45
C GLN A 132 -2.15 -15.24 5.92
N LEU A 133 -2.70 -14.05 5.66
CA LEU A 133 -2.10 -12.79 6.09
C LEU A 133 -2.02 -12.69 7.63
N LYS A 134 -3.10 -13.07 8.33
CA LYS A 134 -3.14 -13.14 9.80
C LYS A 134 -2.12 -14.15 10.33
N ALA A 135 -2.02 -15.33 9.71
CA ALA A 135 -1.04 -16.33 10.12
C ALA A 135 0.41 -15.87 9.89
N GLY A 136 0.69 -15.23 8.74
CA GLY A 136 1.98 -14.63 8.44
C GLY A 136 2.36 -13.55 9.44
N ALA A 137 1.42 -12.66 9.79
CA ALA A 137 1.64 -11.62 10.79
C ALA A 137 2.03 -12.21 12.16
N GLU A 138 1.45 -13.33 12.59
CA GLU A 138 1.84 -13.97 13.86
C GLU A 138 3.24 -14.64 13.79
N MET A 139 3.64 -15.13 12.62
CA MET A 139 4.91 -15.85 12.43
C MET A 139 6.09 -14.96 12.00
N CYS A 140 5.83 -13.72 11.60
CA CYS A 140 6.82 -12.85 10.97
C CYS A 140 8.06 -12.56 11.83
N HIS A 141 7.92 -12.57 13.16
CA HIS A 141 9.03 -12.31 14.08
C HIS A 141 10.02 -13.48 14.21
N VAL A 142 9.62 -14.71 13.86
CA VAL A 142 10.46 -15.91 13.93
C VAL A 142 10.99 -16.29 12.54
N PHE A 143 10.39 -15.76 11.47
CA PHE A 143 10.70 -16.17 10.12
C PHE A 143 12.02 -15.53 9.63
N PRO A 144 13.06 -16.31 9.31
CA PRO A 144 14.40 -15.79 8.99
C PRO A 144 14.54 -15.43 7.50
N GLY A 145 13.58 -14.68 6.94
CA GLY A 145 13.55 -14.39 5.50
C GLY A 145 12.71 -13.18 5.14
N THR A 146 12.32 -13.10 3.87
CA THR A 146 11.56 -11.97 3.34
C THR A 146 10.05 -12.12 3.52
N VAL A 147 9.29 -11.05 3.31
CA VAL A 147 7.82 -11.09 3.33
C VAL A 147 7.29 -12.02 2.23
N GLY A 148 7.89 -12.01 1.04
CA GLY A 148 7.52 -12.91 -0.06
C GLY A 148 7.70 -14.38 0.28
N ASP A 149 8.84 -14.72 0.90
CA ASP A 149 9.10 -16.09 1.36
C ASP A 149 8.12 -16.53 2.45
N LEU A 150 7.79 -15.63 3.38
CA LEU A 150 6.80 -15.89 4.41
C LEU A 150 5.41 -16.16 3.81
N ILE A 151 4.98 -15.35 2.83
CA ILE A 151 3.67 -15.54 2.17
C ILE A 151 3.65 -16.86 1.41
N THR A 152 4.71 -17.18 0.67
CA THR A 152 4.86 -18.47 -0.02
C THR A 152 4.82 -19.64 0.97
N PHE A 153 5.52 -19.55 2.09
CA PHE A 153 5.53 -20.56 3.14
C PHE A 153 4.12 -20.79 3.71
N VAL A 154 3.41 -19.71 4.06
CA VAL A 154 2.03 -19.81 4.57
C VAL A 154 1.08 -20.33 3.50
N GLY A 155 1.26 -19.92 2.25
CA GLY A 155 0.50 -20.41 1.10
C GLY A 155 0.63 -21.92 0.93
N ASN A 156 1.86 -22.45 1.04
CA ASN A 156 2.12 -23.90 0.96
C ASN A 156 1.45 -24.67 2.09
N ILE A 157 1.48 -24.17 3.33
CA ILE A 157 0.76 -24.79 4.45
C ILE A 157 -0.75 -24.72 4.22
N ALA A 158 -1.25 -23.63 3.65
CA ALA A 158 -2.66 -23.39 3.45
C ALA A 158 -3.34 -24.36 2.46
N ILE A 159 -2.56 -25.03 1.60
CA ILE A 159 -3.03 -26.14 0.75
C ILE A 159 -3.54 -27.31 1.62
N HIS A 160 -2.90 -27.55 2.77
CA HIS A 160 -3.24 -28.64 3.68
C HIS A 160 -4.31 -28.27 4.72
N VAL A 161 -4.74 -27.00 4.75
CA VAL A 161 -5.81 -26.52 5.63
C VAL A 161 -6.85 -25.83 4.76
N PRO A 162 -7.77 -26.58 4.12
CA PRO A 162 -8.76 -26.00 3.23
C PRO A 162 -9.73 -25.09 4.00
N LEU A 163 -10.21 -24.06 3.32
CA LEU A 163 -11.28 -23.19 3.83
C LEU A 163 -12.58 -23.58 3.11
N PRO A 164 -13.72 -23.68 3.83
CA PRO A 164 -15.01 -23.95 3.20
C PRO A 164 -15.38 -22.85 2.19
N HIS A 165 -16.14 -23.22 1.16
CA HIS A 165 -16.52 -22.32 0.05
C HIS A 165 -17.32 -21.09 0.51
N GLN A 166 -18.07 -21.23 1.62
CA GLN A 166 -18.76 -20.14 2.30
C GLN A 166 -18.14 -19.94 3.68
N ALA A 167 -16.94 -19.36 3.71
CA ALA A 167 -16.22 -19.14 4.95
C ALA A 167 -16.84 -17.99 5.75
N THR A 168 -17.20 -18.26 7.00
CA THR A 168 -17.54 -17.20 7.95
C THR A 168 -16.25 -16.53 8.47
N PRO A 169 -16.34 -15.32 9.06
CA PRO A 169 -15.19 -14.69 9.71
C PRO A 169 -14.54 -15.56 10.79
N GLU A 170 -15.34 -16.39 11.48
CA GLU A 170 -14.83 -17.36 12.45
C GLU A 170 -14.00 -18.47 11.80
N ASP A 171 -14.41 -18.95 10.62
CA ASP A 171 -13.67 -19.98 9.89
C ASP A 171 -12.31 -19.45 9.39
N VAL A 172 -12.27 -18.18 8.98
CA VAL A 172 -11.02 -17.48 8.63
C VAL A 172 -10.09 -17.41 9.84
N GLU A 173 -10.61 -17.10 11.03
CA GLU A 173 -9.82 -17.06 12.26
C GLU A 173 -9.35 -18.46 12.68
N LYS A 174 -10.23 -19.47 12.64
CA LYS A 174 -9.90 -20.87 12.94
C LYS A 174 -8.81 -21.39 12.01
N ARG A 175 -8.91 -21.11 10.70
CA ARG A 175 -7.86 -21.46 9.72
C ARG A 175 -6.57 -20.73 10.03
N GLY A 176 -6.60 -19.42 10.29
CA GLY A 176 -5.41 -18.65 10.67
C GLY A 176 -4.68 -19.28 11.87
N LYS A 177 -5.40 -19.65 12.93
CA LYS A 177 -4.84 -20.35 14.10
C LYS A 177 -4.27 -21.72 13.75
N ALA A 178 -4.94 -22.48 12.88
CA ALA A 178 -4.45 -23.78 12.43
C ALA A 178 -3.15 -23.66 11.63
N LEU A 179 -3.05 -22.67 10.72
CA LEU A 179 -1.83 -22.38 9.96
C LEU A 179 -0.66 -22.04 10.88
N VAL A 180 -0.89 -21.19 11.89
CA VAL A 180 0.13 -20.84 12.89
C VAL A 180 0.57 -22.06 13.71
N LYS A 181 -0.39 -22.91 14.12
CA LYS A 181 -0.12 -24.12 14.89
C LYS A 181 0.75 -25.13 14.12
N ILE A 182 0.59 -25.21 12.81
CA ILE A 182 1.39 -26.07 11.93
C ILE A 182 2.73 -25.43 11.57
N GLY A 183 2.73 -24.14 11.23
CA GLY A 183 3.91 -23.43 10.73
C GLY A 183 4.96 -23.12 11.81
N LEU A 184 4.55 -22.70 13.00
CA LEU A 184 5.49 -22.31 14.07
C LEU A 184 6.47 -23.42 14.47
N PRO A 185 6.06 -24.68 14.68
CA PRO A 185 6.98 -25.78 14.96
C PRO A 185 8.01 -26.01 13.86
N ILE A 186 7.60 -25.90 12.59
CA ILE A 186 8.47 -26.07 11.42
C ILE A 186 9.52 -24.96 11.40
N LEU A 187 9.10 -23.71 11.61
CA LEU A 187 10.01 -22.56 11.69
C LEU A 187 10.99 -22.68 12.85
N LYS A 188 10.51 -23.04 14.05
CA LYS A 188 11.39 -23.26 15.22
C LYS A 188 12.41 -24.36 14.98
N LYS A 189 12.05 -25.42 14.25
CA LYS A 189 13.00 -26.47 13.87
C LYS A 189 14.01 -25.94 12.86
N HIS A 190 13.56 -25.23 11.85
CA HIS A 190 14.40 -24.66 10.79
C HIS A 190 15.42 -23.66 11.34
N VAL A 191 14.99 -22.70 12.17
CA VAL A 191 15.87 -21.70 12.80
C VAL A 191 16.94 -22.36 13.68
N LYS A 192 16.62 -23.45 14.39
CA LYS A 192 17.60 -24.20 15.19
C LYS A 192 18.67 -24.91 14.36
N THR A 193 18.37 -25.25 13.11
CA THR A 193 19.32 -25.91 12.20
C THR A 193 20.19 -24.93 11.41
N VAL A 194 19.85 -23.63 11.38
CA VAL A 194 20.71 -22.63 10.74
C VAL A 194 21.84 -22.27 11.71
N PRO A 195 23.11 -22.44 11.32
CA PRO A 195 24.24 -22.09 12.19
C PRO A 195 24.17 -20.59 12.51
N ALA A 196 24.36 -20.25 13.79
CA ALA A 196 24.41 -18.85 14.21
C ALA A 196 25.50 -18.13 13.40
N LEU A 197 25.16 -16.95 12.85
CA LEU A 197 26.14 -16.09 12.20
C LEU A 197 27.30 -15.84 13.17
N PRO A 198 28.56 -15.88 12.71
CA PRO A 198 29.70 -15.58 13.56
C PRO A 198 29.48 -14.18 14.15
N LYS A 199 29.53 -14.09 15.49
CA LYS A 199 29.46 -12.81 16.19
C LYS A 199 30.68 -12.00 15.72
N ALA A 200 30.43 -10.87 15.08
CA ALA A 200 31.45 -9.87 14.76
C ALA A 200 32.00 -9.24 16.04
#